data_AF-A0A3L7UMZ9-F1
#
_entry.id   AF-A0A3L7UMZ9-F1
#
_cell.length_a   1.000
_cell.length_b   1.000
_cell.length_c   1.000
_cell.angle_alpha   90.00
_cell.angle_beta   90.00
_cell.angle_gamma   90.00
#
_symmetry.space_group_name_H-M   'P 1'
#
loop_
_entity.id
_entity.type
_entity.pdbx_description
1 polymer ?
#
loop_
_entity_poly.entity_id
_entity_poly.type
_entity_poly.pdbx_seq_one_letter_code
_entity_poly.pdbx_strand_id
1 'polypeptide(L)'
;MSELARLWLPILLSGSAVFCANFLIAYLATLALEPGATFSKVFQVTGTSEILAYPLGNVPNTIWFGTHHRAILMDLIDGVFFGLITGLIFAAFWP
;
A
#
# COMPACT_ATOMS: atom_id res chain seq x y z
N MET A 1 22.67 -18.60 11.58
CA MET A 1 22.50 -18.20 10.16
C MET A 1 21.24 -18.77 9.52
N SER A 2 20.74 -19.94 9.92
CA SER A 2 19.51 -20.55 9.37
C SER A 2 18.20 -19.79 9.67
N GLU A 3 18.10 -19.08 10.81
CA GLU A 3 16.91 -18.28 11.15
C GLU A 3 16.70 -17.08 10.22
N LEU A 4 17.77 -16.32 9.93
CA LEU A 4 17.72 -15.21 8.97
C LEU A 4 17.41 -15.72 7.56
N ALA A 5 17.89 -16.92 7.23
CA ALA A 5 17.61 -17.57 5.94
C ALA A 5 16.11 -17.81 5.73
N ARG A 6 15.34 -18.08 6.81
CA ARG A 6 13.89 -18.30 6.74
C ARG A 6 13.07 -17.05 6.45
N LEU A 7 13.60 -15.86 6.78
CA LEU A 7 12.90 -14.59 6.58
C LEU A 7 12.90 -14.12 5.13
N TRP A 8 13.83 -14.60 4.29
CA TRP A 8 13.93 -14.14 2.90
C TRP A 8 12.69 -14.49 2.07
N LEU A 9 12.14 -15.70 2.23
CA LEU A 9 10.97 -16.11 1.48
C LEU A 9 9.75 -15.20 1.75
N PRO A 10 9.30 -14.99 3.00
CA PRO A 10 8.18 -14.10 3.27
C PRO A 10 8.46 -12.64 2.89
N ILE A 11 9.69 -12.15 3.05
CA ILE A 11 10.07 -10.78 2.62
C ILE A 11 9.95 -10.62 1.10
N LEU A 12 10.43 -11.59 0.31
CA LEU A 12 10.34 -11.53 -1.14
C LEU A 12 8.89 -11.66 -1.63
N LEU A 13 8.11 -12.52 -0.99
CA LEU A 13 6.69 -12.69 -1.32
C LEU A 13 5.89 -11.43 -1.01
N SER A 14 6.08 -10.83 0.17
CA SER A 14 5.40 -9.58 0.53
C SER A 14 5.86 -8.41 -0.35
N GLY A 15 7.16 -8.29 -0.61
CA GLY A 15 7.69 -7.26 -1.51
C GLY A 15 7.14 -7.38 -2.94
N SER A 16 7.00 -8.61 -3.45
CA SER A 16 6.40 -8.86 -4.77
C SER A 16 4.91 -8.48 -4.80
N ALA A 17 4.16 -8.82 -3.75
CA ALA A 17 2.75 -8.45 -3.65
C ALA A 17 2.55 -6.93 -3.61
N VAL A 18 3.36 -6.22 -2.81
CA VAL A 18 3.34 -4.74 -2.74
C VAL A 18 3.73 -4.12 -4.08
N PHE A 19 4.72 -4.68 -4.77
CA PHE A 19 5.09 -4.22 -6.11
C PHE A 19 3.93 -4.36 -7.11
N CYS A 20 3.25 -5.50 -7.12
CA CYS A 20 2.09 -5.72 -7.98
C CYS A 20 0.94 -4.75 -7.64
N ALA A 21 0.67 -4.52 -6.36
CA ALA A 21 -0.35 -3.54 -5.94
C ALA A 21 -0.02 -2.13 -6.44
N ASN A 22 1.23 -1.68 -6.27
CA ASN A 22 1.68 -0.37 -6.72
C ASN A 22 1.68 -0.23 -8.25
N PHE A 23 1.98 -1.30 -8.97
CA PHE A 23 1.85 -1.33 -10.43
C PHE A 23 0.40 -1.13 -10.88
N LEU A 24 -0.55 -1.81 -10.23
CA LEU A 24 -1.98 -1.65 -10.49
C LEU A 24 -2.49 -0.25 -10.11
N ILE A 25 -1.98 0.33 -9.02
CA ILE A 25 -2.30 1.70 -8.61
C ILE A 25 -1.76 2.71 -9.64
N ALA A 26 -0.56 2.50 -10.16
CA ALA A 26 -0.02 3.34 -11.25
C ALA A 26 -0.90 3.27 -12.50
N TYR A 27 -1.29 2.07 -12.90
CA TYR A 27 -2.23 1.87 -14.01
C TYR A 27 -3.59 2.55 -13.76
N LEU A 28 -4.16 2.40 -12.56
CA LEU A 28 -5.39 3.09 -12.18
C LEU A 28 -5.23 4.61 -12.27
N ALA A 29 -4.11 5.14 -11.77
CA ALA A 29 -3.82 6.56 -11.76
C ALA A 29 -3.72 7.13 -13.18
N THR A 30 -3.10 6.41 -14.13
CA THR A 30 -2.99 6.90 -15.53
C THR A 30 -4.33 6.91 -16.25
N LEU A 31 -5.31 6.13 -15.81
CA LEU A 31 -6.68 6.18 -16.30
C LEU A 31 -7.51 7.28 -15.62
N ALA A 32 -7.21 7.58 -14.35
CA ALA A 32 -7.97 8.53 -13.54
C ALA A 32 -7.47 9.98 -13.63
N LEU A 33 -6.23 10.19 -14.05
CA LEU A 33 -5.54 11.48 -14.02
C LEU A 33 -4.85 11.77 -15.37
N GLU A 34 -4.94 13.02 -15.79
CA GLU A 34 -4.23 13.51 -16.96
C GLU A 34 -2.73 13.70 -16.66
N PRO A 35 -1.85 13.62 -17.69
CA PRO A 35 -0.48 14.09 -17.57
C PRO A 35 -0.44 15.57 -17.16
N GLY A 36 0.44 15.93 -16.22
CA GLY A 36 0.53 17.26 -15.63
C GLY A 36 -0.50 17.55 -14.53
N ALA A 37 -1.24 16.54 -14.06
CA ALA A 37 -2.16 16.69 -12.94
C ALA A 37 -1.45 17.24 -11.69
N THR A 38 -2.17 18.05 -10.90
CA THR A 38 -1.61 18.67 -9.70
C THR A 38 -1.16 17.63 -8.67
N PHE A 39 0.00 17.87 -8.05
CA PHE A 39 0.57 17.05 -6.97
C PHE A 39 -0.48 16.56 -5.96
N SER A 40 -1.30 17.47 -5.42
CA SER A 40 -2.32 17.11 -4.41
C SER A 40 -3.33 16.10 -4.93
N LYS A 41 -3.69 16.16 -6.22
CA LYS A 41 -4.67 15.25 -6.80
C LYS A 41 -4.07 13.86 -7.02
N VAL A 42 -2.83 13.81 -7.52
CA VAL A 42 -2.08 12.54 -7.67
C VAL A 42 -1.90 11.88 -6.31
N PHE A 43 -1.45 12.64 -5.30
CA PHE A 43 -1.28 12.20 -3.92
C PHE A 43 -2.57 11.63 -3.33
N GLN A 44 -3.69 12.35 -3.49
CA GLN A 44 -4.99 11.89 -3.01
C GLN A 44 -5.40 10.58 -3.68
N VAL A 45 -5.29 10.46 -5.00
CA VAL A 45 -5.74 9.26 -5.73
C VAL A 45 -4.87 8.05 -5.41
N THR A 46 -3.56 8.18 -5.57
CA THR A 46 -2.63 7.06 -5.40
C THR A 46 -2.48 6.65 -3.93
N GLY A 47 -2.37 7.62 -3.01
CA GLY A 47 -2.28 7.33 -1.59
C GLY A 47 -3.55 6.73 -0.99
N THR A 48 -4.74 7.21 -1.41
CA THR A 48 -6.00 6.59 -0.99
C THR A 48 -6.14 5.18 -1.55
N SER A 49 -5.71 4.95 -2.80
CA SER A 49 -5.76 3.63 -3.42
C SER A 49 -4.91 2.61 -2.66
N GLU A 50 -3.71 3.01 -2.20
CA GLU A 50 -2.85 2.14 -1.39
C GLU A 50 -3.43 1.87 0.01
N ILE A 51 -4.05 2.87 0.65
CA ILE A 51 -4.78 2.68 1.93
C ILE A 51 -5.96 1.70 1.74
N LEU A 52 -6.64 1.75 0.60
CA LEU A 52 -7.71 0.80 0.29
C LEU A 52 -7.17 -0.61 0.04
N ALA A 53 -6.03 -0.72 -0.66
CA ALA A 53 -5.45 -2.00 -1.05
C ALA A 53 -4.80 -2.75 0.13
N TYR A 54 -4.05 -2.06 0.99
CA TYR A 54 -3.25 -2.70 2.04
C TYR A 54 -3.97 -2.76 3.40
N PRO A 55 -4.11 -1.66 4.18
CA PRO A 55 -4.68 -1.77 5.52
C PRO A 55 -6.17 -2.13 5.49
N LEU A 56 -6.96 -1.54 4.58
CA LEU A 56 -8.40 -1.82 4.53
C LEU A 56 -8.73 -3.18 3.88
N GLY A 57 -7.88 -3.69 3.00
CA GLY A 57 -8.00 -5.04 2.44
C GLY A 57 -7.92 -6.14 3.50
N ASN A 58 -7.16 -5.92 4.59
CA ASN A 58 -7.03 -6.88 5.68
C ASN A 58 -8.11 -6.74 6.77
N VAL A 59 -8.91 -5.65 6.76
CA VAL A 59 -9.95 -5.41 7.78
C VAL A 59 -11.01 -6.53 7.84
N PRO A 60 -11.57 -7.04 6.73
CA PRO A 60 -12.56 -8.12 6.81
C PRO A 60 -12.00 -9.38 7.45
N ASN A 61 -10.75 -9.72 7.12
CA ASN A 61 -10.04 -10.87 7.67
C ASN A 61 -9.82 -10.73 9.18
N THR A 62 -9.40 -9.54 9.62
CA THR A 62 -9.19 -9.27 11.05
C THR A 62 -10.50 -9.25 11.87
N ILE A 63 -11.61 -8.77 11.29
CA ILE A 63 -12.94 -8.80 11.92
C ILE A 63 -13.46 -10.23 12.06
N TRP A 64 -13.37 -11.04 11.00
CA TRP A 64 -13.92 -12.41 10.99
C TRP A 64 -13.11 -13.40 11.82
N PHE A 65 -11.77 -13.28 11.81
CA PHE A 65 -10.89 -14.25 12.49
C PHE A 65 -10.32 -13.74 13.82
N GLY A 66 -10.76 -12.56 14.29
CA GLY A 66 -10.57 -12.12 15.67
C GLY A 66 -9.11 -11.86 16.07
N THR A 67 -8.38 -11.04 15.29
CA THR A 67 -7.03 -10.61 15.69
C THR A 67 -7.08 -9.63 16.87
N HIS A 68 -6.01 -9.56 17.66
CA HIS A 68 -5.93 -8.62 18.78
C HIS A 68 -6.11 -7.17 18.30
N HIS A 69 -6.95 -6.38 18.98
CA HIS A 69 -7.24 -4.98 18.63
C HIS A 69 -5.99 -4.11 18.43
N ARG A 70 -4.91 -4.39 19.18
CA ARG A 70 -3.62 -3.71 19.01
C ARG A 70 -2.96 -4.04 17.66
N ALA A 71 -3.01 -5.29 17.21
CA ALA A 71 -2.47 -5.67 15.91
C ALA A 71 -3.22 -4.96 14.78
N ILE A 72 -4.56 -4.91 14.86
CA ILE A 72 -5.39 -4.17 13.91
C ILE A 72 -5.00 -2.69 13.84
N LEU A 73 -4.80 -2.06 15.01
CA LEU A 73 -4.40 -0.64 15.05
C LEU A 73 -2.99 -0.44 14.47
N MET A 74 -2.05 -1.32 14.75
CA MET A 74 -0.69 -1.23 14.18
C MET A 74 -0.70 -1.45 12.67
N ASP A 75 -1.46 -2.42 12.16
CA ASP A 75 -1.62 -2.68 10.72
C ASP A 75 -2.26 -1.47 10.01
N LEU A 76 -3.26 -0.85 10.64
CA LEU A 76 -3.91 0.35 10.10
C LEU A 76 -2.94 1.54 10.03
N ILE A 77 -2.18 1.77 11.11
CA ILE A 77 -1.18 2.83 11.17
C ILE A 77 -0.11 2.60 10.11
N ASP A 78 0.43 1.38 10.04
CA ASP A 78 1.47 1.00 9.09
C ASP A 78 0.97 1.22 7.65
N GLY A 79 -0.25 0.76 7.35
CA GLY A 79 -0.80 0.93 6.01
C GLY A 79 -1.15 2.36 5.64
N VAL A 80 -1.50 3.22 6.62
CA VAL A 80 -1.61 4.66 6.37
C VAL A 80 -0.25 5.26 6.02
N PHE A 81 0.82 4.91 6.75
CA PHE A 81 2.17 5.37 6.40
C PHE A 81 2.58 4.92 5.01
N PHE A 82 2.36 3.65 4.67
CA PHE A 82 2.63 3.13 3.32
C PHE A 82 1.85 3.91 2.26
N GLY A 83 0.55 4.13 2.45
CA GLY A 83 -0.24 4.90 1.49
C GLY A 83 0.19 6.35 1.33
N LEU A 84 0.58 7.02 2.42
CA LEU A 84 1.12 8.38 2.35
C LEU A 84 2.45 8.41 1.59
N ILE A 85 3.34 7.45 1.82
CA ILE A 85 4.64 7.35 1.13
C ILE A 85 4.43 7.06 -0.36
N THR A 86 3.60 6.08 -0.69
CA THR A 86 3.25 5.73 -2.07
C THR A 86 2.65 6.92 -2.80
N GLY A 87 1.68 7.59 -2.17
CA GLY A 87 1.06 8.79 -2.74
C GLY A 87 2.06 9.91 -2.99
N LEU A 88 3.02 10.10 -2.08
CA LEU A 88 4.05 11.13 -2.20
C LEU A 88 5.04 10.83 -3.32
N ILE A 89 5.44 9.57 -3.47
CA ILE A 89 6.32 9.13 -4.57
C ILE A 89 5.62 9.34 -5.91
N PHE A 90 4.40 8.86 -6.08
CA PHE A 90 3.68 9.04 -7.35
C PHE A 90 3.42 10.51 -7.66
N ALA A 91 3.04 11.32 -6.67
CA ALA A 91 2.81 12.74 -6.87
C ALA A 91 4.09 13.52 -7.22
N ALA A 92 5.24 13.12 -6.67
CA ALA A 92 6.53 13.74 -6.95
C ALA A 92 7.07 13.41 -8.36
N PHE A 93 6.74 12.22 -8.88
CA PHE A 93 7.22 11.73 -10.18
C PHE A 93 6.12 11.63 -11.24
N TRP A 94 4.99 12.32 -11.03
CA TRP A 94 3.89 12.30 -11.99
C TRP A 94 4.32 12.99 -13.30
N PRO A 95 4.11 12.34 -14.47
CA PRO A 95 4.45 12.90 -15.77
C PRO A 95 3.52 14.03 -16.20
#